data_AF-A0A9N9NFT2-F1
#
_entry.id   AF-A0A9N9NFT2-F1
#
_cell.length_a   1.000
_cell.length_b   1.000
_cell.length_c   1.000
_cell.angle_alpha   90.00
_cell.angle_beta   90.00
_cell.angle_gamma   90.00
#
_symmetry.space_group_name_H-M   'P 1'
#
loop_
_entity.id
_entity.type
_entity.pdbx_description
1 polymer ?
#
loop_
_entity_poly.entity_id
_entity_poly.type
_entity_poly.pdbx_seq_one_letter_code
_entity_poly.pdbx_strand_id
1 'polypeptide(L)'
;TFTDVMPTKLLDKLATQTEEYICKTHSMPTITKRRNYYFYELLNAYQQAAAQNYLIDNINKQKAIENLTIKPISTDFLAKVITYFDTKNKSLNYPQLVKFYKETAYSKAEKIIQTKFKMSYTTPTSIE
;
A
#
# COMPACT_ATOMS: atom_id res chain seq x y z
N THR A 1 -1.95 -4.88 8.08
CA THR A 1 -3.05 -4.91 7.09
C THR A 1 -3.14 -3.54 6.39
N PHE A 2 -4.04 -3.30 5.43
CA PHE A 2 -4.18 -1.96 4.81
C PHE A 2 -4.65 -0.86 5.78
N THR A 3 -5.27 -1.20 6.92
CA THR A 3 -5.64 -0.21 7.94
C THR A 3 -4.44 0.27 8.75
N ASP A 4 -3.37 -0.51 8.81
CA ASP A 4 -2.20 -0.20 9.63
C ASP A 4 -1.17 0.63 8.88
N VAL A 5 -0.25 1.24 9.62
CA VAL A 5 0.96 1.82 9.03
C VAL A 5 1.76 0.69 8.39
N MET A 6 2.23 0.92 7.16
CA MET A 6 3.07 -0.06 6.46
C MET A 6 4.31 -0.39 7.31
N PRO A 7 4.62 -1.67 7.58
CA PRO A 7 5.65 -2.06 8.55
C PRO A 7 7.07 -1.94 7.97
N THR A 8 7.40 -0.80 7.36
CA THR A 8 8.64 -0.60 6.60
C THR A 8 9.91 -0.85 7.41
N LYS A 9 9.94 -0.45 8.68
CA LYS A 9 11.05 -0.74 9.60
C LYS A 9 11.28 -2.24 9.79
N LEU A 10 10.20 -3.02 9.90
CA LEU A 10 10.27 -4.47 10.04
C LEU A 10 10.78 -5.10 8.73
N LEU A 11 10.23 -4.67 7.59
CA LEU A 11 10.66 -5.18 6.27
C LEU A 11 12.13 -4.85 5.99
N ASP A 12 12.61 -3.65 6.38
CA ASP A 12 14.00 -3.23 6.25
C ASP A 12 14.95 -4.08 7.11
N LYS A 13 14.55 -4.36 8.35
CA LYS A 13 15.27 -5.27 9.25
C LYS A 13 15.34 -6.68 8.67
N LEU A 14 14.22 -7.23 8.20
CA LEU A 14 14.17 -8.58 7.61
C LEU A 14 15.00 -8.68 6.33
N ALA A 15 14.99 -7.63 5.49
CA ALA A 15 15.81 -7.59 4.28
C ALA A 15 17.31 -7.60 4.62
N THR A 16 17.71 -6.85 5.65
CA THR A 16 19.09 -6.83 6.16
C THR A 16 19.49 -8.19 6.70
N GLN A 17 18.65 -8.82 7.53
CA GLN A 17 18.92 -10.14 8.09
C GLN A 17 19.02 -11.24 7.01
N THR A 18 18.16 -11.17 5.99
CA THR A 18 18.20 -12.09 4.84
C THR A 18 19.51 -11.95 4.08
N GLU A 19 19.92 -10.71 3.79
CA GLU A 19 21.19 -10.42 3.13
C GLU A 19 22.39 -10.96 3.91
N GLU A 20 22.45 -10.66 5.20
CA GLU A 20 23.52 -11.13 6.09
C GLU A 20 23.59 -12.67 6.13
N TYR A 21 22.43 -13.34 6.24
CA TYR A 21 22.35 -14.79 6.29
C TYR A 21 22.86 -15.45 5.00
N ILE A 22 22.39 -14.97 3.83
CA ILE A 22 22.79 -15.51 2.52
C ILE A 22 24.28 -15.26 2.28
N CYS A 23 24.77 -14.04 2.58
CA CYS A 23 26.18 -13.70 2.42
C CYS A 23 27.09 -14.57 3.28
N LYS A 24 26.72 -14.79 4.55
CA LYS A 24 27.46 -15.65 5.47
C LYS A 24 27.48 -17.11 4.98
N THR A 25 26.36 -17.61 4.49
CA THR A 25 26.21 -19.00 4.02
C THR A 25 27.05 -19.29 2.78
N HIS A 26 27.22 -18.29 1.91
CA HIS A 26 27.92 -18.44 0.63
C HIS A 26 29.27 -17.72 0.57
N SER A 27 29.79 -17.23 1.70
CA SER A 27 31.06 -16.49 1.79
C SER A 27 31.17 -15.30 0.80
N MET A 28 30.07 -14.55 0.65
CA MET A 28 30.00 -13.38 -0.23
C MET A 28 29.94 -12.08 0.58
N PRO A 29 30.38 -10.95 0.03
CA PRO A 29 30.16 -9.65 0.65
C PRO A 29 28.69 -9.22 0.53
N THR A 30 28.21 -8.49 1.53
CA THR A 30 26.91 -7.82 1.49
C THR A 30 26.91 -6.69 0.46
N ILE A 31 25.85 -6.57 -0.34
CA ILE A 31 25.66 -5.47 -1.27
C ILE A 31 24.25 -4.89 -1.19
N THR A 32 24.15 -3.57 -1.29
CA THR A 32 22.88 -2.83 -1.18
C THR A 32 21.85 -3.28 -2.21
N LYS A 33 22.28 -3.62 -3.43
CA LYS A 33 21.36 -4.04 -4.51
C LYS A 33 20.57 -5.30 -4.15
N ARG A 34 21.21 -6.30 -3.55
CA ARG A 34 20.58 -7.57 -3.19
C ARG A 34 19.71 -7.43 -1.94
N ARG A 35 20.16 -6.66 -0.94
CA ARG A 35 19.33 -6.26 0.19
C ARG A 35 18.04 -5.56 -0.26
N ASN A 36 18.14 -4.63 -1.21
CA ASN A 36 16.97 -3.92 -1.75
C ASN A 36 16.02 -4.86 -2.48
N TYR A 37 16.55 -5.84 -3.22
CA TYR A 37 15.72 -6.89 -3.82
C TYR A 37 14.90 -7.64 -2.76
N TYR A 38 15.52 -8.10 -1.67
CA TYR A 38 14.79 -8.76 -0.57
C TYR A 38 13.73 -7.86 0.08
N PHE A 39 14.03 -6.57 0.25
CA PHE A 39 13.05 -5.61 0.74
C PHE A 39 11.81 -5.56 -0.16
N TYR A 40 11.97 -5.53 -1.49
CA TYR A 40 10.84 -5.47 -2.41
C TYR A 40 10.05 -6.78 -2.49
N GLU A 41 10.71 -7.93 -2.40
CA GLU A 41 10.02 -9.22 -2.28
C GLU A 41 9.15 -9.27 -1.01
N LEU A 42 9.69 -8.85 0.13
CA LEU A 42 8.96 -8.77 1.39
C LEU A 42 7.80 -7.75 1.33
N LEU A 43 8.00 -6.63 0.64
CA LEU A 43 6.97 -5.62 0.43
C LEU A 43 5.79 -6.16 -0.38
N ASN A 44 6.09 -6.87 -1.47
CA ASN A 44 5.09 -7.50 -2.32
C ASN A 44 4.31 -8.56 -1.55
N ALA A 45 5.01 -9.43 -0.81
CA ALA A 45 4.38 -10.45 0.04
C ALA A 45 3.45 -9.81 1.09
N TYR A 46 3.88 -8.72 1.74
CA TYR A 46 3.03 -7.98 2.68
C TYR A 46 1.77 -7.43 2.02
N GLN A 47 1.90 -6.82 0.83
CA GLN A 47 0.76 -6.25 0.11
C GLN A 47 -0.22 -7.34 -0.37
N GLN A 48 0.30 -8.48 -0.81
CA GLN A 48 -0.53 -9.62 -1.21
C GLN A 48 -1.29 -10.21 -0.01
N ALA A 49 -0.61 -10.41 1.12
CA ALA A 49 -1.26 -10.85 2.36
C ALA A 49 -2.30 -9.84 2.86
N ALA A 50 -2.02 -8.54 2.73
CA ALA A 50 -3.01 -7.50 3.03
C ALA A 50 -4.23 -7.62 2.11
N ALA A 51 -4.05 -7.82 0.81
CA ALA A 51 -5.15 -8.02 -0.15
C ALA A 51 -6.00 -9.26 0.17
N GLN A 52 -5.37 -10.37 0.56
CA GLN A 52 -6.06 -11.60 0.98
C GLN A 52 -6.93 -11.38 2.22
N ASN A 53 -6.43 -10.66 3.22
CA ASN A 53 -7.19 -10.35 4.45
C ASN A 53 -8.49 -9.57 4.18
N TYR A 54 -8.53 -8.82 3.08
CA TYR A 54 -9.72 -8.08 2.64
C TYR A 54 -10.47 -8.77 1.50
N LEU A 55 -10.08 -10.00 1.12
CA LEU A 55 -10.68 -10.77 0.03
C LEU A 55 -10.70 -10.04 -1.31
N ILE A 56 -9.65 -9.25 -1.57
CA ILE A 56 -9.51 -8.43 -2.79
C ILE A 56 -8.37 -8.88 -3.70
N ASP A 57 -7.68 -9.97 -3.39
CA ASP A 57 -6.56 -10.49 -4.17
C ASP A 57 -7.00 -11.06 -5.53
N ASN A 58 -8.16 -11.72 -5.57
CA ASN A 58 -8.68 -12.45 -6.75
C ASN A 58 -9.78 -11.73 -7.53
N ILE A 59 -9.99 -10.44 -7.26
CA ILE A 59 -10.97 -9.61 -7.98
C ILE A 59 -10.29 -8.43 -8.65
N ASN A 60 -10.99 -7.78 -9.58
CA ASN A 60 -10.48 -6.57 -10.22
C ASN A 60 -10.65 -5.35 -9.31
N LYS A 61 -9.92 -4.28 -9.63
CA LYS A 61 -9.89 -3.03 -8.88
C LYS A 61 -11.28 -2.44 -8.65
N GLN A 62 -12.12 -2.42 -9.69
CA GLN A 62 -13.45 -1.81 -9.61
C GLN A 62 -14.33 -2.58 -8.62
N LYS A 63 -14.40 -3.91 -8.74
CA LYS A 63 -15.17 -4.77 -7.84
C LYS A 63 -14.65 -4.69 -6.39
N ALA A 64 -13.34 -4.59 -6.20
CA ALA A 64 -12.75 -4.36 -4.88
C ALA A 64 -13.20 -3.04 -4.26
N ILE A 65 -13.15 -1.94 -5.02
CA ILE A 65 -13.63 -0.63 -4.57
C ILE A 65 -15.10 -0.71 -4.20
N GLU A 66 -15.94 -1.30 -5.07
CA GLU A 66 -17.38 -1.45 -4.83
C GLU A 66 -17.68 -2.21 -3.53
N ASN A 67 -17.04 -3.35 -3.32
CA ASN A 67 -17.21 -4.18 -2.12
C ASN A 67 -16.75 -3.48 -0.84
N LEU A 68 -15.58 -2.81 -0.88
CA LEU A 68 -15.02 -2.15 0.29
C LEU A 68 -15.77 -0.88 0.68
N THR A 69 -16.43 -0.23 -0.28
CA THR A 69 -17.21 1.01 -0.07
C THR A 69 -18.71 0.76 0.12
N ILE A 70 -19.12 -0.45 0.54
CA ILE A 70 -20.52 -0.70 0.96
C ILE A 70 -20.87 0.14 2.20
N LYS A 71 -19.87 0.39 3.06
CA LYS A 71 -19.97 1.26 4.24
C LYS A 71 -18.91 2.36 4.15
N PRO A 72 -19.07 3.48 4.88
CA PRO A 72 -18.03 4.49 4.99
C PRO A 72 -16.71 3.87 5.47
N ILE A 73 -15.63 4.19 4.78
CA ILE A 73 -14.26 3.75 5.05
C ILE A 73 -13.33 4.96 5.05
N SER A 74 -12.14 4.83 5.61
CA SER A 74 -11.15 5.91 5.56
C SER A 74 -10.59 6.09 4.14
N THR A 75 -10.33 7.34 3.78
CA THR A 75 -9.64 7.70 2.52
C THR A 75 -8.28 7.03 2.42
N ASP A 76 -7.53 7.00 3.52
CA ASP A 76 -6.21 6.35 3.58
C ASP A 76 -6.29 4.85 3.22
N PHE A 77 -7.26 4.14 3.78
CA PHE A 77 -7.45 2.72 3.49
C PHE A 77 -7.76 2.49 2.01
N LEU A 78 -8.71 3.24 1.44
CA LEU A 78 -9.07 3.11 0.03
C LEU A 78 -7.89 3.51 -0.88
N ALA A 79 -7.12 4.53 -0.50
CA ALA A 79 -5.93 4.95 -1.24
C ALA A 79 -4.88 3.84 -1.29
N LYS A 80 -4.62 3.14 -0.17
CA LYS A 80 -3.69 1.98 -0.14
C LYS A 80 -4.16 0.84 -1.03
N VAL A 81 -5.48 0.57 -1.07
CA VAL A 81 -6.07 -0.43 -1.98
C VAL A 81 -5.87 -0.02 -3.44
N ILE A 82 -6.12 1.25 -3.78
CA ILE A 82 -5.89 1.79 -5.12
C ILE A 82 -4.40 1.69 -5.50
N THR A 83 -3.50 2.03 -4.57
CA THR A 83 -2.06 1.86 -4.77
C THR A 83 -1.73 0.42 -5.10
N TYR A 84 -2.16 -0.54 -4.29
CA TYR A 84 -1.94 -1.97 -4.55
C TYR A 84 -2.37 -2.37 -5.96
N PHE A 85 -3.61 -2.08 -6.37
CA PHE A 85 -4.10 -2.47 -7.69
C PHE A 85 -3.34 -1.81 -8.85
N ASP A 86 -3.00 -0.53 -8.71
CA ASP A 86 -2.37 0.23 -9.80
C ASP A 86 -0.86 -0.02 -9.90
N THR A 87 -0.27 -0.68 -8.90
CA THR A 87 1.18 -0.93 -8.82
C THR A 87 1.55 -2.41 -8.75
N LYS A 88 0.62 -3.34 -8.47
CA LYS A 88 0.94 -4.78 -8.29
C LYS A 88 1.66 -5.44 -9.48
N ASN A 89 1.45 -4.94 -10.69
CA ASN A 89 2.08 -5.44 -11.91
C ASN A 89 3.23 -4.53 -12.40
N LYS A 90 3.72 -3.62 -11.55
CA LYS A 90 4.78 -2.68 -11.89
C LYS A 90 5.97 -2.89 -10.95
N SER A 91 7.17 -2.89 -11.51
CA SER A 91 8.42 -2.91 -10.74
C SER A 91 8.73 -1.53 -10.16
N LEU A 92 7.89 -1.06 -9.23
CA LEU A 92 8.10 0.21 -8.54
C LEU A 92 8.91 0.00 -7.26
N ASN A 93 9.87 0.89 -7.04
CA ASN A 93 10.57 0.99 -5.78
C ASN A 93 9.70 1.71 -4.73
N TYR A 94 10.10 1.63 -3.45
CA TYR A 94 9.31 2.19 -2.35
C TYR A 94 9.11 3.71 -2.46
N PRO A 95 10.13 4.53 -2.79
CA PRO A 95 9.93 5.94 -3.08
C PRO A 95 8.87 6.21 -4.16
N GLN A 96 8.86 5.43 -5.25
CA GLN A 96 7.87 5.53 -6.31
C GLN A 96 6.47 5.14 -5.83
N LEU A 97 6.35 4.11 -5.00
CA LEU A 97 5.07 3.72 -4.38
C LEU A 97 4.51 4.82 -3.48
N VAL A 98 5.36 5.40 -2.62
CA VAL A 98 4.97 6.52 -1.74
C VAL A 98 4.55 7.74 -2.55
N LYS A 99 5.30 8.06 -3.62
CA LYS A 99 4.96 9.14 -4.54
C LYS A 99 3.60 8.91 -5.19
N PHE A 100 3.38 7.71 -5.75
CA PHE A 100 2.11 7.33 -6.36
C PHE A 100 0.93 7.42 -5.37
N TYR A 101 1.14 6.94 -4.14
CA TYR A 101 0.15 7.04 -3.08
C TYR A 101 -0.25 8.50 -2.82
N LYS A 102 0.73 9.37 -2.57
CA LYS A 102 0.50 10.78 -2.19
C LYS A 102 -0.09 11.60 -3.33
N GLU A 103 0.46 11.46 -4.53
CA GLU A 103 0.12 12.34 -5.66
C GLU A 103 -1.09 11.84 -6.46
N THR A 104 -1.39 10.55 -6.40
CA THR A 104 -2.44 9.95 -7.26
C THR A 104 -3.49 9.20 -6.46
N ALA A 105 -3.10 8.21 -5.67
CA ALA A 105 -4.07 7.29 -5.08
C ALA A 105 -4.96 7.98 -4.03
N TYR A 106 -4.38 8.86 -3.20
CA TYR A 106 -5.12 9.57 -2.16
C TYR A 106 -6.22 10.47 -2.73
N SER A 107 -5.90 11.32 -3.71
CA SER A 107 -6.89 12.19 -4.36
C SER A 107 -7.99 11.39 -5.08
N LYS A 108 -7.64 10.24 -5.68
CA LYS A 108 -8.65 9.35 -6.30
C LYS A 108 -9.58 8.74 -5.25
N ALA A 109 -9.04 8.26 -4.12
CA ALA A 109 -9.82 7.69 -3.04
C ALA A 109 -10.80 8.72 -2.45
N GLU A 110 -10.32 9.95 -2.24
CA GLU A 110 -11.13 11.05 -1.72
C GLU A 110 -12.33 11.34 -2.63
N LYS A 111 -12.10 11.46 -3.94
CA LYS A 111 -13.17 11.65 -4.94
C LYS A 111 -14.21 10.52 -4.89
N ILE A 112 -13.75 9.26 -4.85
CA ILE A 112 -14.65 8.10 -4.80
C ILE A 112 -15.53 8.14 -3.55
N ILE A 113 -14.95 8.42 -2.39
CA ILE A 113 -15.67 8.48 -1.11
C ILE A 113 -16.68 9.63 -1.11
N GLN A 114 -16.26 10.83 -1.53
CA GLN A 114 -17.14 12.00 -1.61
C GLN A 114 -18.33 11.75 -2.53
N THR A 115 -18.09 11.21 -3.73
CA THR A 115 -19.15 10.89 -4.69
C THR A 115 -20.08 9.79 -4.16
N LYS A 116 -19.54 8.72 -3.59
CA LYS A 116 -20.33 7.56 -3.18
C LYS A 116 -21.19 7.82 -1.95
N PHE A 117 -20.69 8.60 -0.98
CA PHE A 117 -21.41 8.90 0.25
C PHE A 117 -22.10 10.27 0.25
N LYS A 118 -22.08 11.01 -0.87
CA LYS A 118 -22.64 12.36 -0.99
C LYS A 118 -22.21 13.27 0.17
N MET A 119 -20.95 13.19 0.59
CA MET A 119 -20.44 14.02 1.68
C MET A 119 -20.33 15.47 1.19
N SER A 120 -21.41 16.24 1.35
CA SER A 120 -21.40 17.69 1.23
C SER A 120 -20.95 18.27 2.56
N TYR A 121 -19.69 18.67 2.65
CA TYR A 121 -19.23 19.49 3.77
C TYR A 121 -19.89 20.86 3.65
N THR A 122 -20.90 21.14 4.48
CA THR A 122 -21.31 22.51 4.74
C THR A 122 -20.26 23.13 5.64
N THR A 123 -19.44 24.03 5.11
CA THR A 123 -18.66 24.94 5.94
C THR A 123 -19.64 25.61 6.90
N PRO A 124 -19.47 25.51 8.23
CA PRO A 124 -20.31 26.26 9.15
C PRO A 124 -20.10 27.73 8.82
N THR A 125 -21.16 28.40 8.36
CA THR A 125 -21.20 29.85 8.31
C THR A 125 -20.90 30.33 9.72
N SER A 126 -19.90 31.20 9.86
CA SER A 126 -19.47 31.75 11.14
C SER A 126 -20.66 32.04 12.03
N ILE A 127 -20.65 31.48 13.24
CA ILE A 127 -21.59 31.87 14.30
C ILE A 127 -21.28 33.36 14.56
N GLU A 128 -22.19 34.23 14.15
CA GLU A 128 -22.16 35.67 14.47
C GLU A 128 -22.15 35.90 15.97
#